data_AF-X1V5E1-F1
#
_entry.id   AF-X1V5E1-F1
#
_cell.length_a   1.000
_cell.length_b   1.000
_cell.length_c   1.000
_cell.angle_alpha   90.00
_cell.angle_beta   90.00
_cell.angle_gamma   90.00
#
_symmetry.space_group_name_H-M   'P 1'
#
loop_
_entity.id
_entity.type
_entity.pdbx_description
1 polymer ?
#
loop_
_entity_poly.entity_id
_entity_poly.type
_entity_poly.pdbx_seq_one_letter_code
_entity_poly.pdbx_strand_id
1 'polypeptide(L)'
;PDLGAGYIEWTLKPTYLGRYLRTQDRMIVQTIRDVNWSQPTYFAVTVAPENKIGLERYLEMQGLVYELMPYPARPINIERLRHNLLEVYRYRNLDDPSIYYNPNIQRLMQNLRASFLQLAMDGIIKGQKEQAKAILDTLAATIPESVIPIRNKDLYFQIGELYAEAGDTTELRRRLTVIPGRFGLVPGDHLRIGYMYSRYLNDWESAQAIFDNLY
;
A
#
# COMPACT_ATOMS: atom_id res chain seq x y z
N PRO A 1 4.78 -26.82 -10.60
CA PRO A 1 5.24 -25.42 -10.70
C PRO A 1 4.63 -24.78 -11.94
N ASP A 2 3.79 -23.75 -11.77
CA ASP A 2 3.10 -23.06 -12.88
C ASP A 2 4.00 -22.07 -13.62
N LEU A 3 5.25 -21.93 -13.19
CA LEU A 3 6.28 -21.13 -13.84
C LEU A 3 6.86 -22.00 -14.97
N GLY A 4 6.39 -21.81 -16.20
CA GLY A 4 6.93 -22.47 -17.38
C GLY A 4 8.42 -22.14 -17.62
N ALA A 5 8.99 -22.67 -18.71
CA ALA A 5 10.36 -22.33 -19.09
C ALA A 5 10.53 -20.82 -19.28
N GLY A 6 11.57 -20.22 -18.70
CA GLY A 6 11.89 -18.82 -18.86
C GLY A 6 13.27 -18.45 -18.32
N TYR A 7 13.67 -17.21 -18.55
CA TYR A 7 14.94 -16.66 -18.09
C TYR A 7 14.78 -15.17 -17.77
N ILE A 8 15.61 -14.70 -16.86
CA ILE A 8 15.71 -13.28 -16.55
C ILE A 8 17.09 -12.77 -16.94
N GLU A 9 17.17 -11.53 -17.39
CA GLU A 9 18.41 -10.87 -17.75
C GLU A 9 18.39 -9.45 -17.18
N TRP A 10 19.39 -9.12 -16.39
CA TRP A 10 19.51 -7.79 -15.81
C TRP A 10 20.98 -7.44 -15.55
N THR A 11 21.25 -6.14 -15.47
CA THR A 11 22.57 -5.65 -15.07
C THR A 11 22.64 -5.56 -13.55
N LEU A 12 23.42 -6.45 -12.94
CA LEU A 12 23.72 -6.38 -11.51
C LEU A 12 24.63 -5.18 -11.23
N LYS A 13 24.06 -4.12 -10.67
CA LYS A 13 24.81 -2.93 -10.24
C LYS A 13 25.38 -3.12 -8.83
N PRO A 14 26.52 -2.51 -8.49
CA PRO A 14 27.03 -2.52 -7.13
C PRO A 14 26.04 -1.96 -6.12
N THR A 15 25.78 -2.68 -5.03
CA THR A 15 24.80 -2.28 -4.00
C THR A 15 25.45 -1.64 -2.77
N TYR A 16 26.79 -1.60 -2.71
CA TYR A 16 27.53 -0.91 -1.65
C TYR A 16 28.40 0.21 -2.22
N LEU A 17 28.10 1.45 -1.80
CA LEU A 17 28.76 2.69 -2.22
C LEU A 17 28.82 2.89 -3.75
N GLY A 18 27.95 2.21 -4.51
CA GLY A 18 28.00 2.19 -5.98
C GLY A 18 29.28 1.58 -6.57
N ARG A 19 30.07 0.86 -5.76
CA ARG A 19 31.40 0.35 -6.14
C ARG A 19 31.58 -1.14 -5.92
N TYR A 20 30.94 -1.71 -4.90
CA TYR A 20 31.14 -3.11 -4.53
C TYR A 20 29.83 -3.90 -4.51
N LEU A 21 29.94 -5.19 -4.87
CA LEU A 21 28.91 -6.18 -4.59
C LEU A 21 29.10 -6.72 -3.18
N ARG A 22 28.00 -6.84 -2.44
CA ARG A 22 28.00 -7.45 -1.11
C ARG A 22 27.85 -8.96 -1.22
N THR A 23 28.20 -9.67 -0.15
CA THR A 23 27.98 -11.12 -0.04
C THR A 23 26.52 -11.49 -0.28
N GLN A 24 25.58 -10.70 0.26
CA GLN A 24 24.15 -10.87 0.03
C GLN A 24 23.73 -10.82 -1.45
N ASP A 25 24.36 -9.98 -2.27
CA ASP A 25 24.01 -9.85 -3.69
C ASP A 25 24.36 -11.15 -4.43
N ARG A 26 25.54 -11.70 -4.10
CA ARG A 26 25.98 -13.00 -4.63
C ARG A 26 25.09 -14.14 -4.16
N MET A 27 24.67 -14.13 -2.89
CA MET A 27 23.74 -15.13 -2.37
C MET A 27 22.43 -15.12 -3.15
N ILE A 28 21.83 -13.95 -3.41
CA ILE A 28 20.59 -13.87 -4.19
C ILE A 28 20.77 -14.46 -5.59
N VAL A 29 21.84 -14.09 -6.31
CA VAL A 29 22.12 -14.65 -7.65
C VAL A 29 22.28 -16.16 -7.60
N GLN A 30 23.03 -16.67 -6.62
CA GLN A 30 23.26 -18.10 -6.46
C GLN A 30 21.95 -18.83 -6.14
N THR A 31 21.14 -18.32 -5.21
CA THR A 31 19.82 -18.89 -4.88
C THR A 31 18.91 -18.95 -6.11
N ILE A 32 18.85 -17.90 -6.92
CA ILE A 32 18.02 -17.89 -8.14
C ILE A 32 18.49 -18.98 -9.12
N ARG A 33 19.81 -19.14 -9.30
CA ARG A 33 20.40 -20.17 -10.16
C ARG A 33 20.14 -21.58 -9.64
N ASP A 34 20.24 -21.79 -8.34
CA ASP A 34 20.06 -23.10 -7.71
C ASP A 34 18.58 -23.51 -7.72
N VAL A 35 17.67 -22.56 -7.44
CA VAL A 35 16.22 -22.80 -7.51
C VAL A 35 15.80 -23.06 -8.94
N ASN A 36 16.37 -22.36 -9.93
CA ASN A 36 16.12 -22.54 -11.36
C ASN A 36 14.62 -22.72 -11.70
N TRP A 37 13.77 -21.86 -11.13
CA TRP A 37 12.32 -21.88 -11.30
C TRP A 37 11.60 -23.17 -10.86
N SER A 38 12.30 -24.11 -10.21
CA SER A 38 11.71 -25.33 -9.67
C SER A 38 10.72 -25.05 -8.54
N GLN A 39 10.89 -23.90 -7.85
CA GLN A 39 10.01 -23.41 -6.80
C GLN A 39 9.82 -21.89 -6.92
N PRO A 40 8.67 -21.35 -6.47
CA PRO A 40 8.46 -19.92 -6.36
C PRO A 40 9.49 -19.26 -5.45
N THR A 41 10.04 -18.12 -5.86
CA THR A 41 11.00 -17.34 -5.08
C THR A 41 10.38 -15.98 -4.76
N TYR A 42 10.41 -15.59 -3.49
CA TYR A 42 9.77 -14.36 -3.02
C TYR A 42 10.75 -13.40 -2.35
N PHE A 43 10.54 -12.10 -2.56
CA PHE A 43 11.14 -11.02 -1.79
C PHE A 43 10.07 -10.40 -0.89
N ALA A 44 10.39 -10.12 0.38
CA ALA A 44 9.47 -9.37 1.23
C ALA A 44 9.36 -7.90 0.75
N VAL A 45 8.16 -7.31 0.85
CA VAL A 45 7.95 -5.92 0.41
C VAL A 45 8.73 -4.89 1.23
N THR A 46 9.12 -5.27 2.44
CA THR A 46 9.91 -4.46 3.39
C THR A 46 11.39 -4.38 3.02
N VAL A 47 11.87 -5.21 2.10
CA VAL A 47 13.25 -5.17 1.63
C VAL A 47 13.46 -3.91 0.79
N ALA A 48 14.47 -3.13 1.17
CA ALA A 48 14.84 -1.90 0.45
C ALA A 48 15.17 -2.21 -1.03
N PRO A 49 14.86 -1.30 -1.97
CA PRO A 49 15.11 -1.52 -3.40
C PRO A 49 16.54 -1.95 -3.72
N GLU A 50 17.54 -1.39 -3.03
CA GLU A 50 18.96 -1.67 -3.25
C GLU A 50 19.33 -3.12 -2.91
N ASN A 51 18.51 -3.80 -2.11
CA ASN A 51 18.67 -5.21 -1.75
C ASN A 51 17.91 -6.16 -2.70
N LYS A 52 17.17 -5.65 -3.69
CA LYS A 52 16.49 -6.44 -4.74
C LYS A 52 17.35 -6.57 -6.01
N ILE A 53 18.58 -6.05 -5.98
CA ILE A 53 19.65 -6.26 -6.95
C ILE A 53 19.29 -5.96 -8.42
N GLY A 54 18.31 -5.08 -8.68
CA GLY A 54 17.91 -4.68 -10.03
C GLY A 54 16.85 -5.59 -10.68
N LEU A 55 16.15 -6.41 -9.89
CA LEU A 55 15.16 -7.37 -10.37
C LEU A 55 13.75 -6.77 -10.53
N GLU A 56 13.55 -5.47 -10.35
CA GLU A 56 12.22 -4.85 -10.24
C GLU A 56 11.31 -5.16 -11.44
N ARG A 57 11.88 -5.26 -12.64
CA ARG A 57 11.15 -5.63 -13.87
C ARG A 57 10.51 -7.03 -13.81
N TYR A 58 11.02 -7.90 -12.94
CA TYR A 58 10.63 -9.30 -12.80
C TYR A 58 9.88 -9.58 -11.50
N LEU A 59 9.60 -8.55 -10.70
CA LEU A 59 8.94 -8.69 -9.40
C LEU A 59 7.45 -8.38 -9.51
N GLU A 60 6.62 -9.35 -9.17
CA GLU A 60 5.16 -9.24 -9.14
C GLU A 60 4.65 -9.10 -7.70
N MET A 61 4.04 -7.98 -7.33
CA MET A 61 3.51 -7.80 -5.96
C MET A 61 2.25 -8.64 -5.72
N GLN A 62 2.24 -9.41 -4.63
CA GLN A 62 1.12 -10.28 -4.22
C GLN A 62 0.73 -10.05 -2.76
N GLY A 63 0.73 -8.80 -2.29
CA GLY A 63 0.50 -8.45 -0.89
C GLY A 63 1.79 -8.06 -0.19
N LEU A 64 2.18 -8.82 0.84
CA LEU A 64 3.41 -8.56 1.61
C LEU A 64 4.67 -9.17 0.98
N VAL A 65 4.55 -9.73 -0.22
CA VAL A 65 5.64 -10.34 -0.98
C VAL A 65 5.63 -9.87 -2.43
N TYR A 66 6.81 -9.90 -3.05
CA TYR A 66 7.02 -9.87 -4.48
C TYR A 66 7.44 -11.26 -4.95
N GLU A 67 6.72 -11.86 -5.88
CA GLU A 67 7.16 -13.09 -6.56
C GLU A 67 8.14 -12.75 -7.67
N LEU A 68 9.26 -13.48 -7.74
CA LEU A 68 10.21 -13.36 -8.84
C LEU A 68 9.73 -14.23 -10.01
N MET A 69 9.41 -13.58 -11.13
CA MET A 69 8.91 -14.21 -12.34
C MET A 69 10.05 -14.49 -13.33
N PRO A 70 9.99 -15.59 -14.10
CA PRO A 70 10.97 -15.90 -15.14
C PRO A 70 10.77 -15.09 -16.45
N TYR A 71 10.03 -13.98 -16.38
CA TYR A 71 9.67 -13.08 -17.47
C TYR A 71 9.26 -11.72 -16.89
N PRO A 72 9.27 -10.62 -17.68
CA PRO A 72 8.83 -9.32 -17.20
C PRO A 72 7.45 -9.37 -16.54
N ALA A 73 7.39 -8.97 -15.27
CA ALA A 73 6.21 -9.08 -14.44
C ALA A 73 5.31 -7.85 -14.57
N ARG A 74 4.01 -8.05 -14.37
CA ARG A 74 3.11 -6.92 -14.04
C ARG A 74 3.45 -6.41 -12.64
N PRO A 75 3.25 -5.12 -12.35
CA PRO A 75 3.61 -4.57 -11.03
C PRO A 75 2.88 -5.24 -9.86
N ILE A 76 1.61 -5.57 -10.04
CA ILE A 76 0.73 -6.13 -9.02
C ILE A 76 -0.13 -7.23 -9.63
N ASN A 77 -0.23 -8.36 -8.95
CA ASN A 77 -1.20 -9.41 -9.26
C ASN A 77 -2.40 -9.27 -8.32
N ILE A 78 -3.46 -8.64 -8.83
CA ILE A 78 -4.65 -8.34 -8.05
C ILE A 78 -5.33 -9.61 -7.53
N GLU A 79 -5.36 -10.69 -8.32
CA GLU A 79 -6.03 -11.91 -7.90
C GLU A 79 -5.28 -12.59 -6.73
N ARG A 80 -3.95 -12.70 -6.84
CA ARG A 80 -3.12 -13.20 -5.74
C ARG A 80 -3.15 -12.27 -4.54
N LEU A 81 -3.14 -10.95 -4.76
CA LEU A 81 -3.28 -9.95 -3.69
C LEU A 81 -4.59 -10.16 -2.92
N ARG A 82 -5.72 -10.29 -3.64
CA ARG A 82 -7.04 -10.54 -3.04
C ARG A 82 -7.06 -11.83 -2.24
N HIS A 83 -6.63 -12.93 -2.85
CA HIS A 83 -6.56 -14.24 -2.19
C HIS A 83 -5.68 -14.19 -0.93
N ASN A 84 -4.50 -13.57 -1.03
CA ASN A 84 -3.59 -13.47 0.10
C ASN A 84 -4.17 -12.63 1.24
N LEU A 85 -4.75 -11.46 0.93
CA LEU A 85 -5.31 -10.57 1.94
C LEU A 85 -6.56 -11.14 2.62
N LEU A 86 -7.45 -11.79 1.88
CA LEU A 86 -8.78 -12.16 2.38
C LEU A 86 -8.87 -13.62 2.82
N GLU A 87 -8.02 -14.51 2.30
CA GLU A 87 -8.16 -15.96 2.50
C GLU A 87 -6.93 -16.56 3.23
N VAL A 88 -5.72 -16.09 2.92
CA VAL A 88 -4.46 -16.66 3.46
C VAL A 88 -3.99 -15.96 4.74
N TYR A 89 -3.89 -14.63 4.73
CA TYR A 89 -3.34 -13.88 5.86
C TYR A 89 -4.23 -13.99 7.09
N ARG A 90 -3.61 -13.87 8.26
CA ARG A 90 -4.27 -13.98 9.57
C ARG A 90 -3.94 -12.76 10.39
N TYR A 91 -4.97 -11.99 10.71
CA TYR A 91 -4.88 -10.73 11.43
C TYR A 91 -5.33 -10.95 12.87
N ARG A 92 -4.39 -11.37 13.72
CA ARG A 92 -4.69 -11.61 15.12
C ARG A 92 -4.30 -10.38 15.93
N ASN A 93 -5.19 -9.99 16.84
CA ASN A 93 -4.99 -8.96 17.86
C ASN A 93 -4.82 -7.52 17.36
N LEU A 94 -4.76 -7.28 16.04
CA LEU A 94 -4.52 -5.95 15.47
C LEU A 94 -5.62 -4.92 15.78
N ASP A 95 -6.75 -5.40 16.27
CA ASP A 95 -7.95 -4.70 16.73
C ASP A 95 -8.05 -4.58 18.26
N ASP A 96 -7.11 -5.15 19.01
CA ASP A 96 -7.10 -5.13 20.48
C ASP A 96 -6.33 -3.90 21.02
N PRO A 97 -7.00 -2.91 21.62
CA PRO A 97 -6.36 -1.71 22.17
C PRO A 97 -5.56 -1.99 23.46
N SER A 98 -5.71 -3.15 24.09
CA SER A 98 -4.95 -3.52 25.30
C SER A 98 -3.51 -3.93 24.99
N ILE A 99 -3.23 -4.26 23.73
CA ILE A 99 -1.90 -4.72 23.29
C ILE A 99 -1.03 -3.54 22.90
N TYR A 100 0.18 -3.51 23.48
CA TYR A 100 1.18 -2.52 23.12
C TYR A 100 1.82 -2.83 21.76
N TYR A 101 1.59 -1.94 20.79
CA TYR A 101 2.25 -1.97 19.49
C TYR A 101 3.43 -1.00 19.45
N ASN A 102 4.65 -1.55 19.40
CA ASN A 102 5.83 -0.71 19.24
C ASN A 102 5.83 0.02 17.86
N PRO A 103 6.56 1.14 17.72
CA PRO A 103 6.56 1.93 16.49
C PRO A 103 6.96 1.16 15.22
N ASN A 104 7.83 0.15 15.34
CA ASN A 104 8.25 -0.65 14.19
C ASN A 104 7.10 -1.53 13.68
N ILE A 105 6.34 -2.17 14.58
CA ILE A 105 5.15 -2.94 14.20
C ILE A 105 4.10 -2.02 13.57
N GLN A 106 3.84 -0.86 14.19
CA GLN A 106 2.88 0.11 13.63
C GLN A 106 3.29 0.56 12.22
N ARG A 107 4.58 0.74 11.95
CA ARG A 107 5.11 1.06 10.62
C ARG A 107 4.91 -0.10 9.64
N LEU A 108 5.18 -1.32 10.05
CA LEU A 108 5.00 -2.51 9.21
C LEU A 108 3.53 -2.71 8.83
N MET A 109 2.58 -2.42 9.72
CA MET A 109 1.15 -2.50 9.42
C MET A 109 0.69 -1.50 8.36
N GLN A 110 1.47 -0.44 8.08
CA GLN A 110 1.16 0.45 6.97
C GLN A 110 1.37 -0.23 5.60
N ASN A 111 2.28 -1.21 5.48
CA ASN A 111 2.43 -1.99 4.25
C ASN A 111 1.17 -2.81 3.96
N LEU A 112 0.60 -3.40 5.01
CA LEU A 112 -0.64 -4.16 4.90
C LEU A 112 -1.81 -3.24 4.52
N ARG A 113 -1.93 -2.06 5.15
CA ARG A 113 -2.87 -1.01 4.72
C ARG A 113 -2.73 -0.70 3.25
N ALA A 114 -1.52 -0.40 2.78
CA ALA A 114 -1.27 -0.10 1.37
C ALA A 114 -1.74 -1.24 0.45
N SER A 115 -1.52 -2.51 0.81
CA SER A 115 -2.03 -3.65 0.06
C SER A 115 -3.56 -3.67 -0.04
N PHE A 116 -4.29 -3.38 1.05
CA PHE A 116 -5.75 -3.26 1.03
C PHE A 116 -6.22 -2.08 0.15
N LEU A 117 -5.55 -0.93 0.24
CA LEU A 117 -5.91 0.24 -0.57
C LEU A 117 -5.71 -0.01 -2.06
N GLN A 118 -4.64 -0.70 -2.44
CA GLN A 118 -4.42 -1.09 -3.84
C GLN A 118 -5.53 -2.01 -4.36
N LEU A 119 -6.01 -2.94 -3.52
CA LEU A 119 -7.12 -3.82 -3.87
C LEU A 119 -8.45 -3.05 -3.99
N ALA A 120 -8.73 -2.11 -3.07
CA ALA A 120 -9.91 -1.26 -3.15
C ALA A 120 -9.89 -0.35 -4.40
N MET A 121 -8.72 0.22 -4.71
CA MET A 121 -8.53 1.06 -5.89
C MET A 121 -8.78 0.29 -7.20
N ASP A 122 -8.32 -0.96 -7.30
CA ASP A 122 -8.64 -1.81 -8.45
C ASP A 122 -10.16 -2.02 -8.62
N GLY A 123 -10.88 -2.26 -7.52
CA GLY A 123 -12.34 -2.35 -7.51
C GLY A 123 -13.00 -1.05 -8.00
N ILE A 124 -12.54 0.11 -7.53
CA ILE A 124 -13.04 1.43 -7.98
C ILE A 124 -12.83 1.61 -9.49
N ILE A 125 -11.62 1.32 -10.00
CA ILE A 125 -11.28 1.46 -11.42
C ILE A 125 -12.19 0.56 -12.29
N LYS A 126 -12.55 -0.63 -11.79
CA LYS A 126 -13.48 -1.56 -12.45
C LYS A 126 -14.96 -1.21 -12.26
N GLY A 127 -15.27 -0.12 -11.56
CA GLY A 127 -16.64 0.28 -11.24
C GLY A 127 -17.32 -0.57 -10.16
N GLN A 128 -16.58 -1.44 -9.48
CA GLN A 128 -17.05 -2.36 -8.44
C GLN A 128 -17.06 -1.65 -7.06
N LYS A 129 -17.81 -0.54 -6.97
CA LYS A 129 -17.79 0.36 -5.81
C LYS A 129 -18.15 -0.30 -4.49
N GLU A 130 -19.22 -1.10 -4.47
CA GLU A 130 -19.65 -1.84 -3.26
C GLU A 130 -18.56 -2.79 -2.76
N GLN A 131 -17.89 -3.49 -3.67
CA GLN A 131 -16.80 -4.38 -3.32
C GLN A 131 -15.59 -3.60 -2.78
N ALA A 132 -15.24 -2.48 -3.41
CA ALA A 132 -14.17 -1.60 -2.94
C ALA A 132 -14.46 -1.07 -1.53
N LYS A 133 -15.70 -0.63 -1.26
CA LYS A 133 -16.13 -0.21 0.08
C LYS A 133 -15.99 -1.35 1.08
N ALA A 134 -16.45 -2.56 0.75
CA ALA A 134 -16.32 -3.72 1.62
C ALA A 134 -14.85 -4.06 1.95
N ILE A 135 -13.93 -3.88 0.99
CA ILE A 135 -12.48 -4.04 1.21
C ILE A 135 -11.96 -2.98 2.20
N LEU A 136 -12.36 -1.72 2.05
CA LEU A 136 -11.99 -0.64 2.97
C LEU A 136 -12.55 -0.87 4.38
N ASP A 137 -13.80 -1.31 4.49
CA ASP A 137 -14.44 -1.65 5.77
C ASP A 137 -13.75 -2.84 6.44
N THR A 138 -13.37 -3.85 5.65
CA THR A 138 -12.55 -4.97 6.14
C THR A 138 -11.23 -4.47 6.69
N LEU A 139 -10.55 -3.54 5.99
CA LEU A 139 -9.32 -2.93 6.49
C LEU A 139 -9.54 -2.18 7.81
N ALA A 140 -10.59 -1.37 7.90
CA ALA A 140 -10.90 -0.59 9.10
C ALA A 140 -11.19 -1.48 10.31
N ALA A 141 -11.88 -2.60 10.11
CA ALA A 141 -12.11 -3.59 11.15
C ALA A 141 -10.83 -4.37 11.52
N THR A 142 -10.01 -4.69 10.54
CA THR A 142 -8.80 -5.52 10.72
C THR A 142 -7.65 -4.75 11.37
N ILE A 143 -7.46 -3.48 11.00
CA ILE A 143 -6.39 -2.62 11.52
C ILE A 143 -7.02 -1.28 11.92
N PRO A 144 -7.80 -1.25 13.02
CA PRO A 144 -8.49 -0.05 13.45
C PRO A 144 -7.50 1.09 13.70
N GLU A 145 -7.86 2.29 13.25
CA GLU A 145 -7.02 3.47 13.46
C GLU A 145 -6.88 3.88 14.93
N SER A 146 -7.84 3.49 15.77
CA SER A 146 -7.80 3.68 17.22
C SER A 146 -6.73 2.81 17.90
N VAL A 147 -6.39 1.66 17.31
CA VAL A 147 -5.41 0.71 17.84
C VAL A 147 -4.04 0.95 17.20
N ILE A 148 -4.01 1.05 15.86
CA ILE A 148 -2.79 1.28 15.08
C ILE A 148 -2.97 2.57 14.28
N PRO A 149 -2.50 3.73 14.77
CA PRO A 149 -2.74 5.01 14.12
C PRO A 149 -2.16 5.10 12.70
N ILE A 150 -2.88 5.77 11.80
CA ILE A 150 -2.29 6.29 10.56
C ILE A 150 -1.46 7.51 10.91
N ARG A 151 -0.18 7.47 10.53
CA ARG A 151 0.81 8.54 10.81
C ARG A 151 1.17 9.37 9.59
N ASN A 152 0.89 8.87 8.40
CA ASN A 152 1.15 9.59 7.15
C ASN A 152 -0.14 10.33 6.72
N LYS A 153 -0.02 11.65 6.53
CA LYS A 153 -1.13 12.54 6.17
C LYS A 153 -1.70 12.22 4.78
N ASP A 154 -0.86 11.93 3.79
CA ASP A 154 -1.30 11.61 2.44
C ASP A 154 -2.08 10.30 2.39
N LEU A 155 -1.62 9.29 3.14
CA LEU A 155 -2.35 8.04 3.32
C LEU A 155 -3.71 8.29 3.98
N TYR A 156 -3.78 9.18 4.97
CA TYR A 156 -5.03 9.52 5.63
C TYR A 156 -6.05 10.17 4.67
N PHE A 157 -5.58 11.09 3.80
CA PHE A 157 -6.39 11.65 2.73
C PHE A 157 -6.82 10.60 1.71
N GLN A 158 -5.89 9.77 1.25
CA GLN A 158 -6.15 8.74 0.24
C GLN A 158 -7.26 7.78 0.67
N ILE A 159 -7.28 7.37 1.95
CA ILE A 159 -8.37 6.52 2.45
C ILE A 159 -9.71 7.22 2.36
N GLY A 160 -9.79 8.50 2.74
CA GLY A 160 -11.01 9.29 2.61
C GLY A 160 -11.48 9.42 1.16
N GLU A 161 -10.57 9.70 0.23
CA GLU A 161 -10.86 9.74 -1.21
C GLU A 161 -11.42 8.39 -1.70
N LEU A 162 -10.76 7.28 -1.36
CA LEU A 162 -11.20 5.94 -1.77
C LEU A 162 -12.60 5.61 -1.23
N TYR A 163 -12.92 5.98 0.01
CA TYR A 163 -14.27 5.83 0.56
C TYR A 163 -15.31 6.63 -0.23
N ALA A 164 -15.02 7.90 -0.55
CA ALA A 164 -15.93 8.73 -1.33
C ALA A 164 -16.10 8.21 -2.77
N GLU A 165 -15.02 7.77 -3.42
CA GLU A 165 -15.07 7.16 -4.75
C GLU A 165 -15.88 5.84 -4.75
N ALA A 166 -15.80 5.08 -3.66
CA ALA A 166 -16.61 3.89 -3.41
C ALA A 166 -18.07 4.20 -3.01
N GLY A 167 -18.44 5.47 -2.88
CA GLY A 167 -19.82 5.93 -2.62
C GLY A 167 -20.12 6.34 -1.17
N ASP A 168 -19.16 6.23 -0.26
CA ASP A 168 -19.32 6.64 1.15
C ASP A 168 -18.63 7.98 1.42
N THR A 169 -19.38 9.06 1.28
CA THR A 169 -18.92 10.43 1.55
C THR A 169 -18.90 10.75 3.05
N THR A 170 -19.54 9.93 3.89
CA THR A 170 -19.63 10.14 5.34
C THR A 170 -18.25 10.00 5.97
N GLU A 171 -17.51 8.96 5.57
CA GLU A 171 -16.17 8.72 6.10
C GLU A 171 -15.16 9.77 5.62
N LEU A 172 -15.28 10.25 4.37
CA LEU A 172 -14.48 11.39 3.90
C LEU A 172 -14.76 12.64 4.77
N ARG A 173 -16.03 13.01 4.97
CA ARG A 173 -16.40 14.17 5.80
C ARG A 173 -15.84 14.06 7.22
N ARG A 174 -15.95 12.88 7.84
CA ARG A 174 -15.38 12.62 9.18
C ARG A 174 -13.86 12.86 9.18
N ARG A 175 -13.14 12.34 8.18
CA ARG A 175 -11.69 12.50 8.08
C ARG A 175 -11.28 13.95 7.92
N LEU A 176 -11.93 14.70 7.03
CA LEU A 176 -11.64 16.13 6.80
C LEU A 176 -11.88 16.98 8.05
N THR A 177 -12.89 16.63 8.85
CA THR A 177 -13.17 17.33 10.11
C THR A 177 -12.07 17.09 11.16
N VAL A 178 -11.51 15.88 11.20
CA VAL A 178 -10.50 15.48 12.20
C VAL A 178 -9.08 15.88 11.81
N ILE A 179 -8.80 16.03 10.51
CA ILE A 179 -7.43 16.18 10.00
C ILE A 179 -6.64 17.36 10.59
N PRO A 180 -7.20 18.56 10.84
CA PRO A 180 -6.43 19.70 11.36
C PRO A 180 -5.95 19.49 12.80
N GLY A 181 -6.69 18.70 13.59
CA GLY A 181 -6.30 18.33 14.96
C GLY A 181 -5.29 17.18 15.03
N ARG A 182 -5.05 16.49 13.90
CA ARG A 182 -4.24 15.27 13.85
C ARG A 182 -2.88 15.47 13.16
N PHE A 183 -2.79 16.39 12.21
CA PHE A 183 -1.59 16.61 11.42
C PHE A 183 -1.29 18.10 11.27
N GLY A 184 0.00 18.45 11.19
CA GLY A 184 0.42 19.77 10.75
C GLY A 184 0.04 19.97 9.27
N LEU A 185 -0.78 20.98 9.00
CA LEU A 185 -1.26 21.33 7.67
C LEU A 185 -0.43 22.46 7.06
N VAL A 186 -0.07 22.32 5.80
CA VAL A 186 0.54 23.35 4.95
C VAL A 186 -0.53 23.95 4.01
N PRO A 187 -0.29 25.09 3.35
CA PRO A 187 -1.27 25.70 2.44
C PRO A 187 -1.81 24.73 1.37
N GLY A 188 -0.95 23.86 0.82
CA GLY A 188 -1.36 22.84 -0.14
C GLY A 188 -2.39 21.83 0.40
N ASP A 189 -2.36 21.53 1.70
CA ASP A 189 -3.36 20.64 2.31
C ASP A 189 -4.73 21.31 2.39
N HIS A 190 -4.77 22.61 2.71
CA HIS A 190 -6.02 23.35 2.77
C HIS A 190 -6.67 23.44 1.39
N LEU A 191 -5.87 23.66 0.34
CA LEU A 191 -6.34 23.57 -1.04
C LEU A 191 -6.93 22.19 -1.35
N ARG A 192 -6.24 21.12 -0.95
CA ARG A 192 -6.72 19.74 -1.11
C ARG A 192 -8.03 19.50 -0.34
N ILE A 193 -8.14 19.97 0.90
CA ILE A 193 -9.34 19.85 1.73
C ILE A 193 -10.51 20.60 1.08
N GLY A 194 -10.33 21.86 0.66
CA GLY A 194 -11.36 22.64 -0.01
C GLY A 194 -11.81 22.00 -1.34
N TYR A 195 -10.87 21.45 -2.11
CA TYR A 195 -11.19 20.66 -3.30
C TYR A 195 -12.04 19.43 -2.94
N MET A 196 -11.73 18.72 -1.86
CA MET A 196 -12.52 17.55 -1.45
C MET A 196 -13.94 17.90 -0.99
N TYR A 197 -14.11 18.99 -0.23
CA TYR A 197 -15.43 19.48 0.17
C TYR A 197 -16.29 19.83 -1.05
N SER A 198 -15.73 20.51 -2.05
CA SER A 198 -16.47 20.83 -3.27
C SER A 198 -16.71 19.59 -4.15
N ARG A 199 -15.66 18.87 -4.53
CA ARG A 199 -15.72 17.78 -5.51
C ARG A 199 -16.49 16.56 -5.04
N TYR A 200 -16.27 16.14 -3.80
CA TYR A 200 -16.78 14.87 -3.27
C TYR A 200 -17.99 15.05 -2.37
N LEU A 201 -18.05 16.15 -1.61
CA LEU A 201 -19.13 16.39 -0.65
C LEU A 201 -20.21 17.35 -1.16
N ASN A 202 -19.99 18.00 -2.31
CA ASN A 202 -20.84 19.07 -2.85
C ASN A 202 -21.09 20.22 -1.85
N ASP A 203 -20.14 20.45 -0.96
CA ASP A 203 -20.21 21.38 0.16
C ASP A 203 -19.39 22.64 -0.19
N TRP A 204 -19.98 23.45 -1.06
CA TRP A 204 -19.33 24.63 -1.63
C TRP A 204 -19.11 25.74 -0.59
N GLU A 205 -20.00 25.83 0.40
CA GLU A 205 -19.88 26.80 1.50
C GLU A 205 -18.62 26.52 2.32
N SER A 206 -18.43 25.27 2.77
CA SER A 206 -17.22 24.88 3.49
C SER A 206 -15.97 25.05 2.64
N ALA A 207 -16.03 24.66 1.36
CA ALA A 207 -14.90 24.81 0.43
C ALA A 207 -14.49 26.28 0.27
N GLN A 208 -15.45 27.19 0.05
CA GLN A 208 -15.19 28.62 -0.06
C GLN A 208 -14.57 29.18 1.23
N ALA A 209 -15.13 28.85 2.39
CA ALA A 209 -14.58 29.28 3.66
C ALA A 209 -13.11 28.84 3.86
N ILE A 210 -12.75 27.64 3.40
CA ILE A 210 -11.35 27.17 3.44
C ILE A 210 -10.46 27.98 2.49
N PHE A 211 -10.93 28.24 1.26
CA PHE A 211 -10.15 28.99 0.28
C PHE A 211 -9.96 30.46 0.67
N ASP A 212 -10.98 31.10 1.24
CA ASP A 212 -10.90 32.49 1.68
C ASP A 212 -9.90 32.68 2.82
N ASN A 213 -9.73 31.68 3.69
CA ASN A 213 -8.74 31.70 4.78
C ASN A 213 -7.28 31.49 4.34
N LEU A 214 -7.02 31.23 3.04
CA LEU A 214 -5.66 31.06 2.51
C LEU A 214 -5.05 32.37 1.98
N TYR A 215 -5.85 33.42 1.85
CA TYR A 215 -5.44 34.77 1.44
C TYR A 215 -5.42 35.73 2.64
#